data_AF-A0A135ZZT5-F1
#
_entry.id   AF-A0A135ZZT5-F1
#
_cell.length_a   1.000
_cell.length_b   1.000
_cell.length_c   1.000
_cell.angle_alpha   90.00
_cell.angle_beta   90.00
_cell.angle_gamma   90.00
#
_symmetry.space_group_name_H-M   'P 1'
#
loop_
_entity.id
_entity.type
_entity.pdbx_description
1 polymer ?
#
loop_
_entity_poly.entity_id
_entity_poly.type
_entity_poly.pdbx_seq_one_letter_code
_entity_poly.pdbx_strand_id
1 'polypeptide(L)'
;MILANNKRVIMLNAQIIEPYKGYQKQWFGTGGAKYSDNKNQEQDLNASLERFQSHHLADLDKANLMDRVDVKFLLPRAFLPGLLARLQNYYSVLEINNQRISRYYNQYFDTNNLRFYYDHHNGKLNRYKVRQQTYLDTNTQFLEVKFKNNNKRTIKSRILCSTTENNDHARNTFIQGAMNMSYDDLMVSQQGGYQRIALANEASAGYGFLHSQFSWRCDLA
;
A
#
# COMPACT_ATOMS: atom_id res chain seq x y z
N MET A 1 -15.98 5.75 34.04
CA MET A 1 -15.66 6.99 33.30
C MET A 1 -14.17 6.97 32.95
N ILE A 2 -13.81 6.39 31.81
CA ILE A 2 -12.49 6.56 31.19
C ILE A 2 -12.78 7.11 29.80
N LEU A 3 -12.66 8.42 29.67
CA LEU A 3 -12.73 9.12 28.39
C LEU A 3 -11.45 8.79 27.62
N ALA A 4 -11.47 7.68 26.85
CA ALA A 4 -10.47 7.47 25.82
C ALA A 4 -10.77 8.47 24.69
N ASN A 5 -10.02 9.57 24.68
CA ASN A 5 -9.93 10.51 23.56
C ASN A 5 -9.45 9.74 22.31
N ASN A 6 -10.38 9.07 21.64
CA ASN A 6 -10.14 8.39 20.38
C ASN A 6 -9.94 9.47 19.30
N LYS A 7 -8.70 9.91 19.13
CA LYS A 7 -8.25 10.57 17.91
C LYS A 7 -8.47 9.58 16.76
N ARG A 8 -9.62 9.70 16.07
CA ARG A 8 -9.97 8.85 14.93
C ARG A 8 -9.16 9.32 13.73
N VAL A 9 -8.02 8.69 13.51
CA VAL A 9 -7.29 8.82 12.25
C VAL A 9 -8.05 8.05 11.17
N ILE A 10 -8.47 8.76 10.11
CA ILE A 10 -9.13 8.17 8.94
C ILE A 10 -8.13 8.23 7.79
N MET A 11 -7.57 7.09 7.40
CA MET A 11 -6.79 7.02 6.17
C MET A 11 -7.68 6.63 5.00
N LEU A 12 -7.59 7.37 3.90
CA LEU A 12 -8.12 6.96 2.60
C LEU A 12 -6.92 6.49 1.75
N ASN A 13 -7.12 5.45 0.92
CA ASN A 13 -6.10 4.90 0.00
C ASN A 13 -6.55 4.91 -1.49
N ALA A 14 -5.80 5.58 -2.38
CA ALA A 14 -6.06 5.68 -3.80
C ALA A 14 -5.06 4.84 -4.51
N GLN A 15 -5.55 4.17 -5.52
CA GLN A 15 -4.79 3.23 -6.28
C GLN A 15 -5.25 3.38 -7.72
N ILE A 16 -4.41 4.03 -8.52
CA ILE A 16 -4.48 3.90 -9.97
C ILE A 16 -3.80 2.56 -10.28
N ILE A 17 -4.58 1.61 -10.78
CA ILE A 17 -4.08 0.32 -11.24
C ILE A 17 -3.82 0.45 -12.73
N GLU A 18 -2.55 0.55 -13.06
CA GLU A 18 -2.07 0.28 -14.39
C GLU A 18 -1.42 -1.11 -14.37
N PRO A 19 -1.59 -1.93 -15.43
CA PRO A 19 -0.76 -3.10 -15.59
C PRO A 19 0.70 -2.62 -15.67
N TYR A 20 1.43 -2.75 -14.56
CA TYR A 20 2.83 -2.35 -14.48
C TYR A 20 3.64 -3.26 -15.41
N LYS A 21 4.08 -2.71 -16.55
CA LYS A 21 4.86 -3.42 -17.58
C LYS A 21 6.32 -3.70 -17.18
N GLY A 22 6.72 -3.34 -15.96
CA GLY A 22 8.12 -3.17 -15.54
C GLY A 22 8.66 -4.20 -14.53
N TYR A 23 8.45 -5.50 -14.74
CA TYR A 23 9.36 -6.55 -14.26
C TYR A 23 9.19 -7.74 -15.21
N GLN A 24 9.80 -7.65 -16.39
CA GLN A 24 9.72 -8.72 -17.37
C GLN A 24 10.62 -9.88 -16.96
N LYS A 25 10.02 -10.92 -16.37
CA LYS A 25 10.34 -12.30 -16.74
C LYS A 25 9.04 -12.97 -17.19
N GLN A 26 8.93 -13.07 -18.52
CA GLN A 26 8.03 -13.90 -19.32
C GLN A 26 6.75 -14.39 -18.66
N TRP A 27 5.61 -13.75 -18.96
CA TRP A 27 4.34 -14.45 -19.18
C TRP A 27 3.49 -13.59 -20.13
N PHE A 28 3.48 -13.93 -21.42
CA PHE A 28 2.55 -13.35 -22.40
C PHE A 28 1.61 -14.46 -22.88
N GLY A 29 0.43 -14.52 -22.28
CA GLY A 29 -0.79 -14.95 -22.96
C GLY A 29 -1.48 -13.70 -23.51
N THR A 30 -1.58 -13.61 -24.84
CA THR A 30 -2.18 -12.51 -25.58
C THR A 30 -3.68 -12.38 -25.25
N GLY A 31 -4.04 -11.43 -24.38
CA GLY A 31 -5.46 -11.15 -24.09
C GLY A 31 -5.68 -10.11 -23.00
N GLY A 32 -5.23 -8.87 -23.21
CA GLY A 32 -5.52 -7.77 -22.27
C GLY A 32 -6.02 -6.55 -23.01
N ALA A 33 -7.21 -6.06 -22.65
CA ALA A 33 -7.84 -4.88 -23.20
C ALA A 33 -6.85 -3.71 -23.30
N LYS A 34 -6.80 -3.07 -24.48
CA LYS A 34 -6.01 -1.86 -24.73
C LYS A 34 -6.60 -0.73 -23.87
N TYR A 35 -5.97 -0.45 -22.73
CA TYR A 35 -6.22 0.78 -21.98
C TYR A 35 -5.49 1.91 -22.71
N SER A 36 -6.22 2.93 -23.17
CA SER A 36 -5.63 4.11 -23.80
C SER A 36 -4.97 4.98 -22.72
N ASP A 37 -3.64 5.05 -22.73
CA ASP A 37 -2.85 6.05 -21.99
C ASP A 37 -3.30 7.45 -22.45
N ASN A 38 -4.02 8.16 -21.59
CA ASN A 38 -4.47 9.51 -21.89
C ASN A 38 -3.56 10.49 -21.14
N LYS A 39 -2.37 10.77 -21.72
CA LYS A 39 -1.32 11.65 -21.13
C LYS A 39 -1.85 12.99 -20.59
N ASN A 40 -2.88 13.54 -21.21
CA ASN A 40 -3.50 14.79 -20.77
C ASN A 40 -4.08 14.70 -19.35
N GLN A 41 -4.65 13.55 -18.98
CA GLN A 41 -5.25 13.35 -17.65
C GLN A 41 -4.21 13.26 -16.53
N GLU A 42 -2.99 12.80 -16.83
CA GLU A 42 -1.89 12.74 -15.87
C GLU A 42 -1.31 14.14 -15.62
N GLN A 43 -1.22 14.96 -16.67
CA GLN A 43 -0.85 16.38 -16.56
C GLN A 43 -1.86 17.16 -15.72
N ASP A 44 -3.17 16.97 -15.96
CA ASP A 44 -4.24 17.60 -15.19
C ASP A 44 -4.22 17.22 -13.69
N LEU A 45 -3.84 15.97 -13.40
CA LEU A 45 -3.69 15.48 -12.04
C LEU A 45 -2.52 16.15 -11.33
N ASN A 46 -1.34 16.18 -11.95
CA ASN A 46 -0.16 16.83 -11.39
C ASN A 46 -0.41 18.32 -11.12
N ALA A 47 -0.99 19.03 -12.07
CA ALA A 47 -1.37 20.44 -11.89
C ALA A 47 -2.35 20.65 -10.74
N SER A 48 -3.25 19.69 -10.50
CA SER A 48 -4.16 19.73 -9.35
C SER A 48 -3.42 19.52 -8.02
N LEU A 49 -2.41 18.64 -8.00
CA LEU A 49 -1.62 18.35 -6.81
C LEU A 49 -0.66 19.49 -6.47
N GLU A 50 -0.13 20.22 -7.45
CA GLU A 50 0.72 21.40 -7.24
C GLU A 50 0.02 22.51 -6.42
N ARG A 51 -1.32 22.58 -6.48
CA ARG A 51 -2.13 23.55 -5.70
C ARG A 51 -2.21 23.24 -4.21
N PHE A 52 -1.85 22.03 -3.78
CA PHE A 52 -1.80 21.67 -2.37
C PHE A 52 -0.54 22.22 -1.70
N GLN A 53 -0.65 22.61 -0.43
CA GLN A 53 0.51 22.73 0.44
C GLN A 53 1.20 21.37 0.53
N SER A 54 2.53 21.31 0.52
CA SER A 54 3.25 20.05 0.69
C SER A 54 3.60 19.78 2.15
N HIS A 55 3.84 18.51 2.47
CA HIS A 55 4.50 18.06 3.69
C HIS A 55 5.47 16.93 3.36
N HIS A 56 6.42 16.67 4.26
CA HIS A 56 7.40 15.60 4.16
C HIS A 56 7.16 14.55 5.25
N LEU A 57 7.83 13.39 5.13
CA LEU A 57 7.73 12.32 6.12
C LEU A 57 8.19 12.76 7.53
N ALA A 58 9.08 13.76 7.62
CA ALA A 58 9.56 14.30 8.89
C ALA A 58 8.48 15.12 9.62
N ASP A 59 7.50 15.66 8.88
CA ASP A 59 6.45 16.53 9.41
C ASP A 59 5.28 15.73 10.02
N LEU A 60 5.25 14.41 9.82
CA LEU A 60 4.19 13.54 10.31
C LEU A 60 4.51 13.00 11.71
N ASP A 61 3.56 13.10 12.64
CA ASP A 61 3.66 12.45 13.95
C ASP A 61 3.66 10.92 13.79
N LYS A 62 4.82 10.31 14.08
CA LYS A 62 5.04 8.86 13.96
C LYS A 62 4.12 8.05 14.89
N ALA A 63 3.67 8.61 16.00
CA ALA A 63 2.79 7.93 16.94
C ALA A 63 1.38 7.70 16.35
N ASN A 64 0.85 8.65 15.59
CA ASN A 64 -0.49 8.59 15.01
C ASN A 64 -0.58 7.67 13.77
N LEU A 65 0.55 7.32 13.16
CA LEU A 65 0.58 6.39 12.02
C LEU A 65 0.31 4.93 12.43
N MET A 66 0.53 4.59 13.70
CA MET A 66 0.53 3.20 14.19
C MET A 66 -0.80 2.74 14.79
N ASP A 67 -1.62 3.64 15.33
CA ASP A 67 -2.97 3.33 15.85
C ASP A 67 -4.03 4.15 15.09
N ARG A 68 -4.83 3.48 14.26
CA ARG A 68 -5.71 4.14 13.29
C ARG A 68 -6.90 3.29 12.87
N VAL A 69 -7.94 3.96 12.40
CA VAL A 69 -9.09 3.34 11.72
C VAL A 69 -8.93 3.50 10.21
N ASP A 70 -8.99 2.40 9.46
CA ASP A 70 -8.88 2.41 8.00
C ASP A 70 -10.28 2.27 7.38
N VAL A 71 -10.67 3.21 6.53
CA VAL A 71 -11.92 3.16 5.76
C VAL A 71 -11.57 3.28 4.28
N LYS A 72 -12.08 2.35 3.48
CA LYS A 72 -11.72 2.23 2.06
C LYS A 72 -12.93 2.47 1.18
N PHE A 73 -12.73 3.26 0.14
CA PHE A 73 -13.76 3.59 -0.85
C PHE A 73 -13.25 3.26 -2.26
N LEU A 74 -14.14 2.70 -3.08
CA LEU A 74 -13.95 2.61 -4.53
C LEU A 74 -14.56 3.87 -5.16
N LEU A 75 -13.83 4.54 -6.05
CA LEU A 75 -14.31 5.80 -6.65
C LEU A 75 -13.92 5.89 -8.12
N PRO A 76 -14.87 6.18 -9.04
CA PRO A 76 -14.61 6.44 -10.46
C PRO A 76 -13.52 7.49 -10.68
N ARG A 77 -12.58 7.20 -11.60
CA ARG A 77 -11.43 8.09 -11.88
C ARG A 77 -11.88 9.51 -12.25
N ALA A 78 -13.01 9.64 -12.93
CA ALA A 78 -13.61 10.92 -13.30
C ALA A 78 -13.96 11.83 -12.11
N PHE A 79 -14.17 11.26 -10.91
CA PHE A 79 -14.48 12.03 -9.70
C PHE A 79 -13.23 12.59 -9.02
N LEU A 80 -12.04 12.07 -9.35
CA LEU A 80 -10.81 12.42 -8.66
C LEU A 80 -10.47 13.92 -8.74
N PRO A 81 -10.54 14.61 -9.90
CA PRO A 81 -10.22 16.03 -9.97
C PRO A 81 -11.14 16.90 -9.09
N GLY A 82 -12.46 16.67 -9.17
CA GLY A 82 -13.43 17.42 -8.36
C GLY A 82 -13.30 17.14 -6.87
N LEU A 83 -12.90 15.93 -6.50
CA LEU A 83 -12.63 15.56 -5.12
C LEU A 83 -11.37 16.27 -4.60
N LEU A 84 -10.26 16.24 -5.34
CA LEU A 84 -9.02 16.92 -4.96
C LEU A 84 -9.22 18.44 -4.79
N ALA A 85 -9.96 19.08 -5.70
CA ALA A 85 -10.26 20.51 -5.60
C ALA A 85 -10.98 20.89 -4.28
N ARG A 86 -11.85 20.01 -3.75
CA ARG A 86 -12.57 20.25 -2.48
C ARG A 86 -11.68 20.09 -1.24
N LEU A 87 -10.52 19.48 -1.37
CA LEU A 87 -9.66 19.08 -0.25
C LEU A 87 -8.43 19.93 -0.09
N GLN A 88 -8.04 20.65 -1.15
CA GLN A 88 -6.82 21.46 -1.20
C GLN A 88 -6.69 22.43 -0.02
N ASN A 89 -7.81 22.95 0.50
CA ASN A 89 -7.83 23.91 1.61
C ASN A 89 -7.79 23.26 3.00
N TYR A 90 -7.98 21.95 3.07
CA TYR A 90 -8.09 21.19 4.33
C TYR A 90 -6.92 20.25 4.54
N TYR A 91 -6.18 19.93 3.48
CA TYR A 91 -5.13 18.91 3.50
C TYR A 91 -3.88 19.41 2.78
N SER A 92 -2.72 18.95 3.26
CA SER A 92 -1.45 19.03 2.53
C SER A 92 -1.15 17.71 1.82
N VAL A 93 -0.29 17.70 0.81
CA VAL A 93 0.13 16.52 0.04
C VAL A 93 1.55 16.09 0.39
N LEU A 94 1.78 14.79 0.52
CA LEU A 94 3.09 14.23 0.78
C LEU A 94 3.99 14.43 -0.44
N GLU A 95 5.16 15.00 -0.21
CA GLU A 95 6.18 15.19 -1.24
C GLU A 95 7.49 14.51 -0.82
N ILE A 96 8.02 13.65 -1.69
CA ILE A 96 9.30 12.97 -1.51
C ILE A 96 10.10 13.16 -2.80
N ASN A 97 11.30 13.73 -2.72
CA ASN A 97 12.15 14.01 -3.89
C ASN A 97 11.39 14.75 -5.02
N ASN A 98 10.61 15.77 -4.64
CA ASN A 98 9.77 16.57 -5.53
C ASN A 98 8.68 15.76 -6.27
N GLN A 99 8.36 14.55 -5.81
CA GLN A 99 7.28 13.71 -6.32
C GLN A 99 6.12 13.69 -5.34
N ARG A 100 4.91 14.03 -5.83
CA ARG A 100 3.65 14.00 -5.08
C ARG A 100 2.81 12.74 -5.35
N ILE A 101 3.25 11.93 -6.31
CA ILE A 101 2.68 10.62 -6.66
C ILE A 101 3.75 9.56 -6.41
N SER A 102 3.51 8.68 -5.45
CA SER A 102 4.40 7.57 -5.12
C SER A 102 3.99 6.29 -5.84
N ARG A 103 4.95 5.58 -6.43
CA ARG A 103 4.75 4.32 -7.17
C ARG A 103 5.16 3.12 -6.32
N TYR A 104 4.28 2.13 -6.29
CA TYR A 104 4.43 0.90 -5.51
C TYR A 104 4.35 -0.31 -6.41
N TYR A 105 5.13 -1.33 -6.06
CA TYR A 105 4.97 -2.69 -6.54
C TYR A 105 4.87 -3.62 -5.33
N ASN A 106 3.93 -4.56 -5.35
CA ASN A 106 3.69 -5.49 -4.26
C ASN A 106 3.70 -6.91 -4.79
N GLN A 107 4.34 -7.79 -4.03
CA GLN A 107 4.23 -9.23 -4.17
C GLN A 107 3.67 -9.76 -2.87
N TYR A 108 2.57 -10.51 -2.93
CA TYR A 108 1.99 -11.22 -1.81
C TYR A 108 2.45 -12.67 -1.88
N PHE A 109 2.79 -13.20 -0.72
CA PHE A 109 3.26 -14.56 -0.57
C PHE A 109 2.19 -15.39 0.13
N ASP A 110 2.07 -16.64 -0.30
CA ASP A 110 1.29 -17.67 0.36
C ASP A 110 2.07 -18.97 0.38
N THR A 111 1.65 -19.88 1.23
CA THR A 111 2.06 -21.28 1.20
C THR A 111 1.61 -21.98 -0.09
N ASN A 112 2.27 -23.09 -0.44
CA ASN A 112 1.92 -23.91 -1.61
C ASN A 112 0.45 -24.38 -1.64
N ASN A 113 -0.21 -24.50 -0.48
CA ASN A 113 -1.62 -24.91 -0.37
C ASN A 113 -2.56 -23.72 -0.12
N LEU A 114 -2.13 -22.48 -0.36
CA LEU A 114 -2.93 -21.25 -0.21
C LEU A 114 -3.54 -21.08 1.20
N ARG A 115 -2.83 -21.56 2.24
CA ARG A 115 -3.29 -21.48 3.63
C ARG A 115 -3.65 -20.05 4.04
N PHE A 116 -2.85 -19.04 3.69
CA PHE A 116 -3.12 -17.67 4.12
C PHE A 116 -4.38 -17.12 3.45
N TYR A 117 -4.59 -17.42 2.18
CA TYR A 117 -5.83 -17.13 1.48
C TYR A 117 -7.04 -17.77 2.18
N TYR A 118 -6.99 -19.08 2.44
CA TYR A 118 -8.12 -19.77 3.08
C TYR A 118 -8.39 -19.29 4.50
N ASP A 119 -7.34 -19.03 5.29
CA ASP A 119 -7.48 -18.46 6.63
C ASP A 119 -8.17 -17.08 6.58
N HIS A 120 -7.84 -16.27 5.58
CA HIS A 120 -8.48 -14.98 5.35
C HIS A 120 -9.93 -15.10 4.87
N HIS A 121 -10.18 -15.95 3.89
CA HIS A 121 -11.50 -16.17 3.31
C HIS A 121 -12.48 -16.73 4.35
N ASN A 122 -12.02 -17.70 5.15
CA ASN A 122 -12.82 -18.35 6.20
C ASN A 122 -12.88 -17.56 7.51
N GLY A 123 -12.31 -16.35 7.56
CA GLY A 123 -12.38 -15.46 8.72
C GLY A 123 -11.65 -15.97 9.97
N LYS A 124 -10.66 -16.87 9.83
CA LYS A 124 -9.91 -17.43 10.96
C LYS A 124 -9.31 -16.34 11.83
N LEU A 125 -9.45 -16.48 13.15
CA LEU A 125 -9.06 -15.45 14.11
C LEU A 125 -7.57 -15.08 14.01
N ASN A 126 -6.70 -16.08 14.14
CA ASN A 126 -5.26 -15.96 13.92
C ASN A 126 -4.96 -16.18 12.44
N ARG A 127 -4.43 -15.17 11.76
CA ARG A 127 -4.14 -15.25 10.32
C ARG A 127 -3.04 -14.30 9.89
N TYR A 128 -2.32 -14.68 8.84
CA TYR A 128 -1.16 -13.96 8.34
C TYR A 128 -1.39 -13.39 6.95
N LYS A 129 -0.75 -12.26 6.66
CA LYS A 129 -0.43 -11.82 5.30
C LYS A 129 1.04 -11.52 5.21
N VAL A 130 1.70 -12.06 4.19
CA VAL A 130 3.10 -11.78 3.89
C VAL A 130 3.17 -11.01 2.58
N ARG A 131 3.94 -9.93 2.56
CA ARG A 131 4.14 -9.14 1.35
C ARG A 131 5.55 -8.59 1.25
N GLN A 132 6.07 -8.53 0.04
CA GLN A 132 7.20 -7.69 -0.31
C GLN A 132 6.66 -6.44 -1.00
N GLN A 133 6.96 -5.27 -0.46
CA GLN A 133 6.54 -3.98 -1.01
C GLN A 133 7.77 -3.20 -1.46
N THR A 134 7.82 -2.89 -2.75
CA THR A 134 8.84 -2.04 -3.36
C THR A 134 8.28 -0.64 -3.58
N TYR A 135 9.02 0.35 -3.11
CA TYR A 135 8.85 1.77 -3.39
C TYR A 135 9.69 2.08 -4.63
N LEU A 136 9.05 2.20 -5.79
CA LEU A 136 9.76 2.27 -7.06
C LEU A 136 10.58 3.55 -7.21
N ASP A 137 10.12 4.65 -6.63
CA ASP A 137 10.78 5.96 -6.72
C ASP A 137 12.08 6.06 -5.92
N THR A 138 12.21 5.25 -4.86
CA THR A 138 13.39 5.23 -3.98
C THR A 138 14.18 3.93 -4.09
N ASN A 139 13.75 3.03 -4.98
CA ASN A 139 14.26 1.66 -5.13
C ASN A 139 14.40 0.92 -3.78
N THR A 140 13.49 1.19 -2.83
CA THR A 140 13.55 0.63 -1.48
C THR A 140 12.53 -0.50 -1.38
N GLN A 141 12.93 -1.63 -0.82
CA GLN A 141 12.06 -2.80 -0.71
C GLN A 141 11.99 -3.29 0.74
N PHE A 142 10.78 -3.67 1.17
CA PHE A 142 10.56 -4.24 2.50
C PHE A 142 9.81 -5.55 2.40
N LEU A 143 10.27 -6.56 3.13
CA LEU A 143 9.51 -7.76 3.42
C LEU A 143 8.72 -7.51 4.71
N GLU A 144 7.40 -7.69 4.65
CA GLU A 144 6.47 -7.35 5.72
C GLU A 144 5.57 -8.55 6.06
N VAL A 145 5.38 -8.78 7.36
CA VAL A 145 4.40 -9.73 7.89
C VAL A 145 3.32 -8.95 8.65
N LYS A 146 2.07 -9.25 8.34
CA LYS A 146 0.90 -8.75 9.09
C LYS A 146 0.22 -9.94 9.75
N PHE A 147 0.31 -10.01 11.07
CA PHE A 147 -0.38 -11.01 11.87
C PHE A 147 -1.63 -10.40 12.51
N LYS A 148 -2.81 -10.94 12.20
CA LYS A 148 -4.02 -10.62 12.94
C LYS A 148 -4.24 -11.67 14.00
N ASN A 149 -4.37 -11.25 15.25
CA ASN A 149 -4.61 -12.15 16.37
C ASN A 149 -6.10 -12.30 16.68
N ASN A 150 -6.42 -13.23 17.57
CA ASN A 150 -7.76 -13.51 18.07
C ASN A 150 -8.45 -12.33 18.78
N ASN A 151 -7.68 -11.38 19.31
CA ASN A 151 -8.19 -10.11 19.86
C ASN A 151 -8.49 -9.06 18.77
N LYS A 152 -8.55 -9.48 17.50
CA LYS A 152 -8.77 -8.63 16.31
C LYS A 152 -7.71 -7.54 16.10
N ARG A 153 -6.60 -7.57 16.85
CA ARG A 153 -5.46 -6.66 16.69
C ARG A 153 -4.56 -7.14 15.56
N THR A 154 -4.04 -6.21 14.77
CA THR A 154 -3.04 -6.52 13.74
C THR A 154 -1.68 -6.05 14.21
N ILE A 155 -0.70 -6.95 14.21
CA ILE A 155 0.71 -6.68 14.47
C ILE A 155 1.43 -6.70 13.13
N LYS A 156 2.14 -5.62 12.81
CA LYS A 156 2.92 -5.49 11.58
C LYS A 156 4.40 -5.48 11.94
N SER A 157 5.17 -6.37 11.34
CA SER A 157 6.63 -6.38 11.39
C SER A 157 7.18 -6.29 9.97
N ARG A 158 8.39 -5.76 9.82
CA ARG A 158 9.08 -5.69 8.52
C ARG A 158 10.58 -5.59 8.66
N ILE A 159 11.28 -6.02 7.61
CA ILE A 159 12.72 -5.80 7.41
C ILE A 159 12.95 -5.09 6.07
N LEU A 160 14.03 -4.34 5.98
CA LEU A 160 14.54 -3.82 4.71
C LEU A 160 15.17 -4.99 3.94
N CYS A 161 14.77 -5.18 2.68
CA CYS A 161 15.43 -6.14 1.80
C CYS A 161 16.73 -5.49 1.28
N SER A 162 17.87 -6.12 1.57
CA SER A 162 19.16 -5.67 1.03
C SER A 162 19.39 -6.25 -0.36
N THR A 163 20.20 -5.58 -1.17
CA THR A 163 20.69 -6.12 -2.46
C THR A 163 21.97 -6.96 -2.29
N THR A 164 22.37 -7.25 -1.05
CA THR A 164 23.61 -7.96 -0.73
C THR A 164 23.38 -9.46 -0.65
N GLU A 165 24.46 -10.24 -0.76
CA GLU A 165 24.46 -11.72 -0.83
C GLU A 165 23.78 -12.42 0.37
N ASN A 166 23.57 -11.73 1.50
CA ASN A 166 22.95 -12.28 2.71
C ASN A 166 21.42 -12.05 2.83
N ASN A 167 20.76 -11.50 1.81
CA ASN A 167 19.34 -11.16 1.88
C ASN A 167 18.44 -12.40 2.07
N ASP A 168 18.81 -13.56 1.55
CA ASP A 168 18.02 -14.80 1.71
C ASP A 168 18.00 -15.28 3.16
N HIS A 169 19.17 -15.31 3.80
CA HIS A 169 19.27 -15.66 5.22
C HIS A 169 18.49 -14.68 6.10
N ALA A 170 18.59 -13.37 5.84
CA ALA A 170 17.85 -12.36 6.59
C ALA A 170 16.32 -12.51 6.42
N ARG A 171 15.84 -12.78 5.20
CA ARG A 171 14.44 -13.06 4.92
C ARG A 171 13.95 -14.31 5.63
N ASN A 172 14.73 -15.39 5.58
CA ASN A 172 14.38 -16.63 6.24
C ASN A 172 14.31 -16.48 7.76
N THR A 173 15.34 -15.90 8.38
CA THR A 173 15.37 -15.62 9.82
C THR A 173 14.19 -14.75 10.27
N PHE A 174 13.84 -13.72 9.49
CA PHE A 174 12.67 -12.88 9.78
C PHE A 174 11.35 -13.65 9.71
N ILE A 175 11.15 -14.48 8.70
CA ILE A 175 9.91 -15.26 8.51
C ILE A 175 9.80 -16.36 9.56
N GLN A 176 10.90 -17.04 9.87
CA GLN A 176 10.97 -18.03 10.94
C GLN A 176 10.63 -17.40 12.29
N GLY A 177 11.19 -16.23 12.61
CA GLY A 177 10.87 -15.53 13.84
C GLY A 177 9.41 -15.03 13.92
N ALA A 178 8.80 -14.65 12.78
CA ALA A 178 7.46 -14.08 12.76
C ALA A 178 6.33 -15.14 12.73
N MET A 179 6.56 -16.29 12.10
CA MET A 179 5.50 -17.27 11.79
C MET A 179 5.92 -18.72 12.06
N ASN A 180 7.16 -18.99 12.49
CA ASN A 180 7.72 -20.33 12.65
C ASN A 180 7.64 -21.19 11.39
N MET A 181 7.99 -20.59 10.24
CA MET A 181 8.02 -21.22 8.92
C MET A 181 9.30 -20.83 8.17
N SER A 182 9.70 -21.60 7.15
CA SER A 182 10.77 -21.16 6.24
C SER A 182 10.21 -20.13 5.26
N TYR A 183 11.04 -19.17 4.85
CA TYR A 183 10.72 -18.32 3.71
C TYR A 183 10.60 -19.14 2.41
N ASP A 184 11.34 -20.25 2.30
CA ASP A 184 11.33 -21.12 1.12
C ASP A 184 10.00 -21.91 0.99
N ASP A 185 9.20 -21.99 2.05
CA ASP A 185 7.86 -22.59 2.03
C ASP A 185 6.81 -21.64 1.42
N LEU A 186 7.21 -20.42 1.06
CA LEU A 186 6.34 -19.38 0.55
C LEU A 186 6.59 -19.15 -0.94
N MET A 187 5.50 -19.04 -1.70
CA MET A 187 5.51 -18.64 -3.10
C MET A 187 4.75 -17.35 -3.32
N VAL A 188 5.12 -16.61 -4.37
CA VAL A 188 4.36 -15.44 -4.79
C VAL A 188 3.00 -15.90 -5.30
N SER A 189 1.93 -15.56 -4.59
CA SER A 189 0.55 -15.91 -4.94
C SER A 189 -0.17 -14.80 -5.69
N GLN A 190 0.30 -13.55 -5.56
CA GLN A 190 -0.27 -12.39 -6.22
C GLN A 190 0.76 -11.27 -6.34
N GLN A 191 0.67 -10.49 -7.42
CA GLN A 191 1.51 -9.31 -7.60
C GLN A 191 0.73 -8.17 -8.26
N GLY A 192 1.17 -6.93 -8.02
CA GLY A 192 0.52 -5.76 -8.62
C GLY A 192 1.16 -4.44 -8.22
N GLY A 193 1.04 -3.47 -9.12
CA GLY A 193 1.50 -2.10 -8.93
C GLY A 193 0.36 -1.10 -8.65
N TYR A 194 0.70 0.04 -8.04
CA TYR A 194 -0.20 1.19 -7.94
C TYR A 194 0.54 2.51 -7.73
N GLN A 195 -0.14 3.61 -8.08
CA GLN A 195 0.24 4.97 -7.73
C GLN A 195 -0.58 5.48 -6.53
N ARG A 196 0.04 6.35 -5.71
CA ARG A 196 -0.51 6.84 -4.44
C ARG A 196 -0.17 8.31 -4.17
N ILE A 197 -1.17 9.11 -3.84
CA ILE A 197 -1.15 10.52 -3.37
C ILE A 197 -1.50 10.60 -1.88
N ALA A 198 -0.52 10.63 -0.98
CA ALA A 198 -0.84 10.75 0.45
C ALA A 198 -1.19 12.21 0.80
N LEU A 199 -2.35 12.45 1.44
CA LEU A 199 -2.74 13.77 1.96
C LEU A 199 -2.72 13.79 3.50
N ALA A 200 -2.53 14.91 4.19
CA ALA A 200 -2.56 14.97 5.65
C ALA A 200 -3.20 16.27 6.14
N ASN A 201 -3.77 16.28 7.36
CA ASN A 201 -4.34 17.46 7.99
C ASN A 201 -3.87 17.53 9.45
N GLU A 202 -2.78 18.25 9.69
CA GLU A 202 -2.21 18.38 11.03
C GLU A 202 -2.93 19.42 11.90
N ALA A 203 -3.60 20.42 11.29
CA ALA A 203 -4.25 21.52 11.99
C ALA A 203 -5.42 21.06 12.88
N SER A 204 -6.02 19.90 12.60
CA SER A 204 -7.21 19.41 13.29
C SER A 204 -6.95 18.36 14.37
N ALA A 205 -5.68 18.09 14.74
CA ALA A 205 -5.29 16.89 15.49
C ALA A 205 -5.88 15.58 14.90
N GLY A 206 -6.15 15.60 13.60
CA GLY A 206 -6.92 14.60 12.87
C GLY A 206 -6.32 14.39 11.48
N TYR A 207 -5.51 13.35 11.36
CA TYR A 207 -4.94 12.92 10.09
C TYR A 207 -6.08 12.43 9.17
N GLY A 208 -6.27 13.11 8.05
CA GLY A 208 -7.02 12.55 6.92
C GLY A 208 -6.09 12.44 5.72
N PHE A 209 -5.97 11.23 5.19
CA PHE A 209 -5.38 10.97 3.89
C PHE A 209 -6.54 10.81 2.92
N LEU A 210 -6.57 11.44 1.74
CA LEU A 210 -7.68 11.31 0.78
C LEU A 210 -7.31 10.65 -0.53
N HIS A 211 -8.18 9.72 -0.98
CA HIS A 211 -7.73 8.69 -1.88
C HIS A 211 -8.84 7.66 -2.33
N SER A 212 -8.87 7.28 -3.62
CA SER A 212 -9.84 6.45 -4.37
C SER A 212 -9.34 5.07 -4.87
N GLN A 213 -9.98 3.94 -4.52
CA GLN A 213 -9.60 2.62 -5.05
C GLN A 213 -10.27 2.26 -6.40
N PHE A 214 -9.53 1.50 -7.22
CA PHE A 214 -10.03 0.52 -8.19
C PHE A 214 -9.30 -0.82 -8.02
N SER A 215 -9.82 -1.87 -8.64
CA SER A 215 -9.60 -3.30 -8.36
C SER A 215 -8.50 -4.00 -9.18
N TRP A 216 -7.92 -5.00 -8.52
CA TRP A 216 -7.02 -6.10 -8.91
C TRP A 216 -7.09 -6.62 -10.37
N ARG A 217 -5.93 -7.01 -10.90
CA ARG A 217 -5.81 -8.18 -11.80
C ARG A 217 -5.20 -9.33 -11.00
N CYS A 218 -5.91 -10.44 -10.95
CA CYS A 218 -5.38 -11.73 -10.53
C CYS A 218 -5.01 -12.46 -11.82
N ASP A 219 -3.73 -12.50 -12.15
CA ASP A 219 -3.24 -13.54 -13.05
C ASP A 219 -2.83 -14.67 -12.11
N LEU A 220 -3.76 -15.60 -11.87
CA LEU A 220 -3.41 -16.88 -11.25
C LEU A 220 -2.41 -17.56 -12.18
N ALA A 221 -1.27 -17.98 -11.63
CA ALA A 221 -0.38 -18.91 -12.31
C ALA A 221 -1.07 -20.26 -12.52
#